data_AF-A0A7G2M3Z9-F1
#
_entry.id   AF-A0A7G2M3Z9-F1
#
_cell.length_a   1.000
_cell.length_b   1.000
_cell.length_c   1.000
_cell.angle_alpha   90.00
_cell.angle_beta   90.00
_cell.angle_gamma   90.00
#
_symmetry.space_group_name_H-M   'P 1'
#
loop_
_entity.id
_entity.type
_entity.pdbx_description
1 polymer ?
#
loop_
_entity_poly.entity_id
_entity_poly.type
_entity_poly.pdbx_seq_one_letter_code
_entity_poly.pdbx_strand_id
1 'polypeptide(L)'
;VRIDATPALLLGPVAVHPTRQGEGLGAALIETSLAQAAPLGWERVMLVGDAPYYNRFGFTLLQDVEMPPPTNPARILGRALAEGAWAGVAGKVRRWHD
;
A
#
# COMPACT_ATOMS: atom_id res chain seq x y z
N VAL A 1 9.37 0.72 2.66
CA VAL A 1 9.70 2.15 2.59
C VAL A 1 9.61 2.78 3.98
N ARG A 2 10.07 4.01 4.14
CA ARG A 2 9.85 4.79 5.37
C ARG A 2 9.10 6.07 5.05
N ILE A 3 8.16 6.44 5.90
CA ILE A 3 7.49 7.75 5.91
C ILE A 3 8.10 8.49 7.09
N ASP A 4 9.06 9.37 6.79
CA ASP A 4 10.03 9.87 7.75
C ASP A 4 10.67 8.74 8.58
N ALA A 5 10.32 8.59 9.86
CA ALA A 5 10.85 7.53 10.73
C ALA A 5 10.02 6.24 10.72
N THR A 6 8.79 6.28 10.19
CA THR A 6 7.82 5.20 10.32
C THR A 6 7.93 4.19 9.18
N PRO A 7 8.15 2.89 9.48
CA PRO A 7 8.24 1.86 8.45
C PRO A 7 6.87 1.48 7.88
N ALA A 8 6.82 1.21 6.58
CA ALA A 8 5.65 0.69 5.87
C ALA A 8 6.06 -0.24 4.72
N LEU A 9 5.24 -1.25 4.43
CA LEU A 9 5.36 -2.01 3.17
C LEU A 9 4.86 -1.15 2.01
N LEU A 10 5.55 -1.22 0.87
CA LEU A 10 5.07 -0.68 -0.39
C LEU A 10 4.66 -1.84 -1.29
N LEU A 11 3.37 -1.99 -1.57
CA LEU A 11 2.84 -3.05 -2.41
C LEU A 11 2.91 -2.63 -3.89
N GLY A 12 3.70 -3.33 -4.70
CA GLY A 12 3.70 -3.18 -6.14
C GLY A 12 5.04 -3.51 -6.82
N PRO A 13 5.05 -3.65 -8.15
CA PRO A 13 3.86 -3.70 -9.01
C PRO A 13 3.05 -4.99 -8.79
N VAL A 14 1.73 -4.92 -9.02
CA VAL A 14 0.86 -6.10 -9.13
C VAL A 14 0.45 -6.22 -10.58
N ALA A 15 0.78 -7.34 -11.22
CA ALA A 15 0.51 -7.57 -12.63
C ALA A 15 -0.03 -8.98 -12.85
N VAL A 16 -0.99 -9.09 -13.74
CA VAL A 16 -1.53 -10.36 -14.23
C VAL A 16 -1.40 -10.36 -15.73
N HIS A 17 -0.88 -11.45 -16.29
CA HIS A 17 -0.74 -11.62 -17.73
C HIS A 17 -2.09 -11.38 -18.43
N PRO A 18 -2.15 -10.66 -19.57
CA PRO A 18 -3.42 -10.27 -20.20
C PRO A 18 -4.40 -11.43 -20.44
N THR A 19 -3.90 -12.59 -20.86
CA THR A 19 -4.73 -13.80 -21.10
C THR A 19 -5.28 -14.45 -19.83
N ARG A 20 -4.92 -13.93 -18.65
CA ARG A 20 -5.33 -14.41 -17.33
C ARG A 20 -6.05 -13.34 -16.49
N GLN A 21 -6.28 -12.16 -17.07
CA GLN A 21 -7.04 -11.11 -16.40
C GLN A 21 -8.53 -11.47 -16.34
N GLY A 22 -9.26 -10.92 -15.36
CA GLY A 22 -10.66 -11.27 -15.13
C GLY A 22 -10.88 -12.58 -14.35
N GLU A 23 -9.86 -13.42 -14.20
CA GLU A 23 -9.92 -14.69 -13.44
C GLU A 23 -9.75 -14.50 -11.90
N GLY A 24 -9.70 -13.26 -11.40
CA GLY A 24 -9.54 -12.98 -9.96
C GLY A 24 -8.09 -13.05 -9.43
N LEU A 25 -7.11 -13.43 -10.25
CA LEU A 25 -5.71 -13.59 -9.82
C LEU A 25 -5.10 -12.33 -9.17
N GLY A 26 -5.43 -11.14 -9.70
CA GLY A 26 -4.92 -9.88 -9.14
C GLY A 26 -5.42 -9.63 -7.71
N ALA A 27 -6.67 -9.99 -7.42
CA ALA A 27 -7.23 -9.92 -6.08
C ALA A 27 -6.55 -10.94 -5.16
N ALA A 28 -6.40 -12.18 -5.62
CA ALA A 28 -5.73 -13.24 -4.86
C ALA A 28 -4.28 -12.87 -4.49
N LEU A 29 -3.53 -12.24 -5.40
CA LEU A 29 -2.18 -11.74 -5.12
C LEU A 29 -2.17 -10.67 -4.03
N ILE A 30 -3.08 -9.69 -4.10
CA ILE A 30 -3.17 -8.60 -3.12
C ILE A 30 -3.56 -9.16 -1.75
N GLU A 31 -4.62 -9.96 -1.67
CA GLU A 31 -5.12 -10.53 -0.42
C GLU A 31 -4.08 -11.44 0.24
N THR A 32 -3.43 -12.32 -0.54
CA THR A 32 -2.37 -13.19 -0.02
C THR A 32 -1.21 -12.38 0.52
N SER A 33 -0.78 -11.33 -0.19
CA SER A 33 0.31 -10.46 0.27
C SER A 33 -0.03 -9.76 1.59
N LEU A 34 -1.27 -9.27 1.73
CA LEU A 34 -1.74 -8.60 2.95
C LEU A 34 -1.89 -9.59 4.11
N ALA A 35 -2.34 -10.81 3.85
CA ALA A 35 -2.46 -11.87 4.85
C ALA A 35 -1.09 -12.30 5.41
N GLN A 36 -0.02 -12.25 4.62
CA GLN A 36 1.35 -12.55 5.07
C GLN A 36 2.00 -11.39 5.83
N ALA A 37 1.62 -10.15 5.55
CA ALA A 37 2.27 -8.98 6.12
C ALA A 37 2.12 -8.88 7.65
N ALA A 38 0.91 -9.10 8.19
CA ALA A 38 0.65 -8.97 9.62
C ALA A 38 1.42 -10.00 10.47
N PRO A 39 1.45 -11.31 10.13
CA PRO A 39 2.26 -12.31 10.82
C PRO A 39 3.78 -12.01 10.82
N LEU A 40 4.26 -11.25 9.83
CA LEU A 40 5.65 -10.80 9.74
C LEU A 40 5.93 -9.54 10.57
N GLY A 41 4.96 -9.06 11.36
CA GLY A 41 5.10 -7.89 12.22
C GLY A 41 4.88 -6.54 11.52
N TRP A 42 4.39 -6.53 10.27
CA TRP A 42 4.08 -5.28 9.59
C TRP A 42 2.73 -4.74 10.04
N GLU A 43 2.71 -3.46 10.43
CA GLU A 43 1.50 -2.80 10.90
C GLU A 43 0.74 -2.07 9.79
N ARG A 44 1.40 -1.78 8.66
CA ARG A 44 0.85 -0.92 7.60
C ARG A 44 1.42 -1.22 6.22
N VAL A 45 0.55 -1.07 5.21
CA VAL A 45 0.89 -1.24 3.78
C VAL A 45 0.39 -0.03 3.01
N MET A 46 1.18 0.47 2.08
CA MET A 46 0.77 1.51 1.14
C MET A 46 1.02 1.10 -0.31
N LEU A 47 0.38 1.79 -1.25
CA LEU A 47 0.59 1.63 -2.68
C LEU A 47 0.29 2.93 -3.43
N VAL A 48 0.67 2.95 -4.71
CA VAL A 48 0.25 4.00 -5.65
C VAL A 48 -0.72 3.40 -6.65
N GLY A 49 -1.99 3.84 -6.63
CA GLY A 49 -3.06 3.19 -7.40
C GLY A 49 -4.39 3.94 -7.42
N ASP A 50 -5.36 3.41 -8.13
CA ASP A 50 -6.69 4.02 -8.26
C ASP A 50 -7.59 3.65 -7.07
N ALA A 51 -8.02 4.65 -6.30
CA ALA A 51 -8.83 4.45 -5.10
C ALA A 51 -10.11 3.61 -5.33
N PRO A 52 -10.90 3.81 -6.42
CA PRO A 52 -12.08 2.99 -6.68
C PRO A 52 -11.79 1.50 -6.88
N TYR A 53 -10.58 1.13 -7.32
CA TYR A 53 -10.18 -0.26 -7.49
C TYR A 53 -9.66 -0.87 -6.19
N TYR A 54 -8.88 -0.11 -5.42
CA TYR A 54 -8.20 -0.62 -4.22
C TYR A 54 -9.02 -0.52 -2.93
N ASN A 55 -10.10 0.27 -2.91
CA ASN A 55 -10.99 0.41 -1.75
C ASN A 55 -11.60 -0.93 -1.29
N ARG A 56 -11.89 -1.85 -2.22
CA ARG A 56 -12.42 -3.20 -1.94
C ARG A 56 -11.46 -4.07 -1.14
N PHE A 57 -10.17 -3.72 -1.14
CA PHE A 57 -9.14 -4.38 -0.33
C PHE A 57 -8.84 -3.60 0.96
N GLY A 58 -9.64 -2.60 1.32
CA GLY A 58 -9.47 -1.80 2.54
C GLY A 58 -8.39 -0.72 2.46
N PHE A 59 -7.95 -0.34 1.26
CA PHE A 59 -7.07 0.82 1.09
C PHE A 59 -7.88 2.12 1.04
N THR A 60 -7.37 3.16 1.68
CA THR A 60 -7.94 4.51 1.68
C THR A 60 -6.88 5.55 1.34
N LEU A 61 -7.28 6.75 0.92
CA LEU A 61 -6.37 7.84 0.59
C LEU A 61 -5.56 8.28 1.82
N LEU A 62 -4.25 8.41 1.66
CA LEU A 62 -3.36 9.00 2.66
C LEU A 62 -3.17 10.49 2.34
N GLN A 63 -3.64 11.37 3.22
CA GLN A 63 -3.57 12.82 3.01
C GLN A 63 -2.21 13.39 3.41
N ASP A 64 -1.59 12.85 4.45
CA ASP A 64 -0.37 13.40 5.06
C ASP A 64 0.91 12.69 4.60
N VAL A 65 0.83 11.83 3.58
CA VAL A 65 1.97 11.06 3.07
C VAL A 65 2.37 11.54 1.68
N GLU A 66 3.61 11.98 1.54
CA GLU A 66 4.13 12.56 0.31
C GLU A 66 5.07 11.58 -0.42
N MET A 67 4.63 11.08 -1.57
CA MET A 67 5.51 10.34 -2.48
C MET A 67 6.35 11.31 -3.34
N PRO A 68 7.59 10.94 -3.73
CA PRO A 68 8.38 11.77 -4.62
C PRO A 68 7.70 11.95 -6.00
N PRO A 69 7.87 13.11 -6.66
CA PRO A 69 7.44 13.32 -8.05
C PRO A 69 8.04 12.26 -8.99
N PRO A 70 7.34 11.89 -10.09
CA PRO A 70 6.10 12.47 -10.61
C PRO A 70 4.81 11.80 -10.06
N THR A 71 4.81 11.28 -8.84
CA THR A 71 3.65 10.59 -8.26
C THR A 71 2.44 11.51 -8.06
N ASN A 72 1.24 11.08 -8.50
CA ASN A 72 -0.01 11.78 -8.22
C ASN A 72 -0.44 11.56 -6.76
N PRO A 73 -0.58 12.62 -5.92
CA PRO A 73 -1.01 12.50 -4.53
C PRO A 73 -2.37 11.82 -4.34
N ALA A 74 -3.30 12.00 -5.29
CA ALA A 74 -4.63 11.38 -5.24
C ALA A 74 -4.61 9.84 -5.41
N ARG A 75 -3.43 9.27 -5.70
CA ARG A 75 -3.22 7.83 -5.86
C ARG A 75 -2.43 7.20 -4.72
N ILE A 76 -2.07 7.95 -3.68
CA ILE A 76 -1.31 7.44 -2.54
C ILE A 76 -2.29 6.82 -1.55
N LEU A 77 -2.32 5.49 -1.48
CA LEU A 77 -3.29 4.76 -0.67
C LEU A 77 -2.61 3.95 0.42
N GLY A 78 -3.26 3.82 1.57
CA GLY A 78 -2.79 3.07 2.73
C GLY A 78 -3.85 2.14 3.28
N ARG A 79 -3.40 1.02 3.86
CA ARG A 79 -4.22 0.08 4.62
C ARG A 79 -3.54 -0.20 5.97
N ALA A 80 -4.30 -0.10 7.05
CA ALA A 80 -3.88 -0.53 8.38
C ALA A 80 -3.94 -2.07 8.46
N LEU A 81 -2.91 -2.69 9.03
CA LEU A 81 -2.90 -4.11 9.41
C LEU A 81 -3.07 -4.30 10.93
N ALA A 82 -2.76 -3.26 11.71
CA ALA A 82 -3.05 -3.15 13.12
C ALA A 82 -3.92 -1.91 13.39
N GLU A 83 -4.73 -1.94 14.44
CA GLU A 83 -5.56 -0.79 14.83
C GLU A 83 -4.68 0.45 15.08
N GLY A 84 -5.12 1.60 14.55
CA GLY A 84 -4.39 2.86 14.72
C GLY A 84 -3.04 2.93 14.00
N ALA A 85 -2.67 1.95 13.15
CA ALA A 85 -1.33 1.90 12.55
C ALA A 85 -0.96 3.14 11.70
N TRP A 86 -1.94 3.90 11.20
CA TRP A 86 -1.73 5.14 10.46
C TRP A 86 -1.88 6.42 11.30
N ALA A 87 -2.24 6.30 12.59
CA ALA A 87 -2.41 7.46 13.46
C ALA A 87 -1.09 8.22 13.63
N GLY A 88 -1.10 9.52 13.32
CA GLY A 88 0.08 10.37 13.40
C GLY A 88 1.18 10.10 12.37
N VAL A 89 0.93 9.22 11.39
CA VAL A 89 1.90 8.92 10.32
C VAL A 89 1.77 9.97 9.22
N ALA A 90 2.79 10.81 9.10
CA ALA A 90 2.86 11.88 8.12
C ALA A 90 4.31 12.04 7.61
N GLY A 91 4.47 12.65 6.45
CA GLY A 91 5.76 13.06 5.91
C GLY A 91 6.15 12.39 4.60
N LYS A 92 7.45 12.50 4.28
CA LYS A 92 7.96 12.10 2.96
C LYS A 92 8.31 10.63 2.92
N VAL A 93 7.85 9.96 1.86
CA VAL A 93 8.25 8.58 1.57
C VAL A 93 9.68 8.56 1.07
N ARG A 94 10.52 7.76 1.72
CA ARG A 94 11.91 7.52 1.38
C ARG A 94 12.13 6.03 1.13
N ARG A 95 13.15 5.74 0.31
CA ARG A 95 13.63 4.37 0.11
C ARG A 95 13.97 3.75 1.47
N TRP A 96 13.74 2.44 1.59
CA TRP A 96 14.25 1.71 2.75
C TRP A 96 15.78 1.78 2.75
N HIS A 97 16.33 2.23 3.86
CA HIS A 97 17.76 2.16 4.15
C HIS A 97 17.89 1.38 5.45
N ASP A 98 18.77 0.38 5.43
CA ASP A 98 19.11 -0.45 6.58
C ASP A 98 19.84 0.37 7.67
#